data_AF-A0A948BT85-F1
#
_entry.id   AF-A0A948BT85-F1
#
_cell.length_a   1.000
_cell.length_b   1.000
_cell.length_c   1.000
_cell.angle_alpha   90.00
_cell.angle_beta   90.00
_cell.angle_gamma   90.00
#
_symmetry.space_group_name_H-M   'P 1'
#
loop_
_entity.id
_entity.type
_entity.pdbx_description
1 polymer ?
#
loop_
_entity_poly.entity_id
_entity_poly.type
_entity_poly.pdbx_seq_one_letter_code
_entity_poly.pdbx_strand_id
1 'polypeptide(L)'
;MHKTILPLTFLIMYFISLPFTGAAFAGDKLRTAVVEFEVKGEVELKEAGSIVAEWMINSIAKTAVFDLQERVLLKKILEEQKLSLGGLVSEKESTAKIGELFGVQAIITGSVIRWEDTVSVTARLIDTSTGSIIRTAEIKTGNMNTVPSRIDELALIIAGLKKAEISATNAALEPPKIPHPGERKYWKDRVTDMDFVWIEGGCYQMGQSAEERKVILSESDSKTYEKKYDDETPQHKVCIDGFWMGMFEVTNRQFRLFDPAHNSKDYKGVSLDGEKQPAVYISWDQADGFAKWLTGKNEGQGNFRLPTEAEWEYACRAGSETSRFWGNDSDEAGEYANVYDRTSQQQLNCKWEHHDCDDQYVVTAPVGSLYPNDYQLYDMLGNVWEWTMDTYSETAYKTHQKNNPIHTGEGNKARRGGSWYSAPGSIRCSNRGNRSADRQNKEIGFRLIRVEK
;
A
#
# COMPACT_ATOMS: atom_id res chain seq x y z
N MET A 1 -68.80 39.82 33.43
CA MET A 1 -68.70 38.91 32.27
C MET A 1 -67.48 39.29 31.45
N HIS A 2 -66.78 38.28 30.94
CA HIS A 2 -65.40 38.30 30.42
C HIS A 2 -65.09 39.33 29.33
N LYS A 3 -63.85 39.85 29.33
CA LYS A 3 -62.75 39.44 28.42
C LYS A 3 -61.56 40.39 28.61
N THR A 4 -60.44 39.88 29.11
CA THR A 4 -59.16 40.61 29.16
C THR A 4 -58.23 39.96 28.14
N ILE A 5 -57.79 40.77 27.17
CA ILE A 5 -56.79 40.45 26.14
C ILE A 5 -55.43 40.82 26.72
N LEU A 6 -54.47 39.89 26.74
CA LEU A 6 -53.06 40.16 27.07
C LEU A 6 -52.25 40.22 25.76
N PRO A 7 -51.39 41.23 25.55
CA PRO A 7 -50.41 41.24 24.49
C PRO A 7 -49.06 40.68 24.94
N LEU A 8 -48.35 40.19 23.93
CA LEU A 8 -47.05 39.53 23.89
C LEU A 8 -45.90 40.48 24.26
N THR A 9 -45.07 40.12 25.25
CA THR A 9 -43.79 40.77 25.53
C THR A 9 -42.64 39.76 25.43
N PHE A 10 -41.67 40.12 24.58
CA PHE A 10 -40.38 39.45 24.37
C PHE A 10 -39.57 39.39 25.68
N LEU A 11 -39.08 38.19 26.03
CA LEU A 11 -38.03 38.02 27.04
C LEU A 11 -36.80 37.38 26.37
N ILE A 12 -35.72 38.16 26.28
CA ILE A 12 -34.39 37.71 25.89
C ILE A 12 -33.81 36.91 27.06
N MET A 13 -33.57 35.60 26.88
CA MET A 13 -32.83 34.76 27.83
C MET A 13 -31.41 34.54 27.33
N TYR A 14 -30.45 35.04 28.11
CA TYR A 14 -29.04 34.66 28.09
C TYR A 14 -28.92 33.15 28.33
N PHE A 15 -28.38 32.38 27.37
CA PHE A 15 -27.89 31.04 27.63
C PHE A 15 -26.43 31.09 28.03
N ILE A 16 -26.17 30.73 29.28
CA ILE A 16 -24.86 30.44 29.84
C ILE A 16 -24.29 29.23 29.09
N SER A 17 -23.14 29.41 28.44
CA SER A 17 -22.37 28.33 27.84
C SER A 17 -21.71 27.50 28.93
N LEU A 18 -22.22 26.30 29.19
CA LEU A 18 -21.47 25.25 29.88
C LEU A 18 -20.55 24.55 28.87
N PRO A 19 -19.26 24.31 29.18
CA PRO A 19 -18.40 23.51 28.33
C PRO A 19 -18.86 22.05 28.43
N PHE A 20 -19.27 21.47 27.30
CA PHE A 20 -19.56 20.04 27.24
C PHE A 20 -18.23 19.29 27.28
N THR A 21 -17.92 18.75 28.46
CA THR A 21 -16.92 17.70 28.66
C THR A 21 -17.29 16.47 27.84
N GLY A 22 -16.30 15.86 27.20
CA GLY A 22 -16.43 14.66 26.40
C GLY A 22 -17.25 13.56 27.09
N ALA A 23 -18.38 13.23 26.48
CA ALA A 23 -19.07 11.98 26.69
C ALA A 23 -18.98 11.20 25.36
N ALA A 24 -18.34 10.04 25.42
CA ALA A 24 -18.38 9.06 24.35
C ALA A 24 -19.84 8.77 23.98
N PHE A 25 -20.22 9.02 22.74
CA PHE A 25 -21.51 8.59 22.22
C PHE A 25 -21.43 7.13 21.81
N ALA A 26 -21.88 6.26 22.71
CA ALA A 26 -22.39 4.95 22.37
C ALA A 26 -23.78 5.13 21.74
N GLY A 27 -23.79 5.37 20.43
CA GLY A 27 -24.92 5.10 19.55
C GLY A 27 -24.41 4.20 18.44
N ASP A 28 -25.18 3.18 18.05
CA ASP A 28 -24.77 2.28 16.97
C ASP A 28 -24.51 3.12 15.70
N LYS A 29 -23.28 3.05 15.19
CA LYS A 29 -22.91 3.72 13.93
C LYS A 29 -23.79 3.21 12.80
N LEU A 30 -24.12 4.10 11.85
CA LEU A 30 -24.95 3.73 10.72
C LEU A 30 -24.21 2.73 9.83
N ARG A 31 -24.71 1.49 9.76
CA ARG A 31 -24.15 0.45 8.88
C ARG A 31 -24.29 0.88 7.43
N THR A 32 -23.17 1.10 6.76
CA THR A 32 -23.14 1.78 5.47
C THR A 32 -22.23 1.06 4.49
N ALA A 33 -22.67 0.91 3.25
CA ALA A 33 -21.83 0.42 2.15
C ALA A 33 -21.48 1.57 1.20
N VAL A 34 -20.30 1.55 0.60
CA VAL A 34 -19.96 2.40 -0.54
C VAL A 34 -20.06 1.56 -1.81
N VAL A 35 -20.85 2.03 -2.78
CA VAL A 35 -21.09 1.36 -4.06
C VAL A 35 -20.39 2.16 -5.16
N GLU A 36 -20.09 1.47 -6.27
CA GLU A 36 -19.46 2.07 -7.45
C GLU A 36 -20.17 3.34 -7.92
N PHE A 37 -19.39 4.33 -8.33
CA PHE A 37 -19.91 5.59 -8.85
C PHE A 37 -20.17 5.46 -10.34
N GLU A 38 -21.29 5.99 -10.80
CA GLU A 38 -21.66 5.95 -12.21
C GLU A 38 -20.79 6.91 -13.04
N VAL A 39 -20.11 6.40 -14.06
CA VAL A 39 -19.31 7.22 -14.97
C VAL A 39 -20.21 7.75 -16.09
N LYS A 40 -20.32 9.09 -16.24
CA LYS A 40 -21.08 9.73 -17.32
C LYS A 40 -20.16 10.58 -18.20
N GLY A 41 -20.27 10.38 -19.51
CA GLY A 41 -19.46 11.07 -20.53
C GLY A 41 -18.13 10.39 -20.82
N GLU A 42 -17.28 11.04 -21.62
CA GLU A 42 -15.94 10.56 -21.94
C GLU A 42 -14.97 10.86 -20.78
N VAL A 43 -14.86 9.92 -19.85
CA VAL A 43 -13.84 9.96 -18.79
C VAL A 43 -12.64 9.10 -19.24
N GLU A 44 -11.41 9.60 -19.05
CA GLU A 44 -10.16 8.95 -19.48
C GLU A 44 -9.95 7.54 -18.90
N LEU A 45 -10.61 7.24 -17.78
CA LEU A 45 -10.51 5.97 -17.07
C LEU A 45 -11.86 5.25 -17.12
N LYS A 46 -11.89 4.08 -17.78
CA LYS A 46 -13.07 3.19 -17.79
C LYS A 46 -13.47 2.74 -16.39
N GLU A 47 -12.52 2.75 -15.45
CA GLU A 47 -12.68 2.33 -14.05
C GLU A 47 -12.80 3.52 -13.08
N ALA A 48 -13.06 4.75 -13.57
CA ALA A 48 -13.14 5.94 -12.71
C ALA A 48 -14.15 5.78 -11.56
N GLY A 49 -15.27 5.09 -11.82
CA GLY A 49 -16.32 4.82 -10.84
C GLY A 49 -15.86 3.93 -9.68
N SER A 50 -15.10 2.88 -9.97
CA SER A 50 -14.59 1.95 -8.98
C SER A 50 -13.45 2.56 -8.17
N ILE A 51 -12.59 3.33 -8.82
CA ILE A 51 -11.47 4.06 -8.21
C ILE A 51 -11.98 5.13 -7.24
N VAL A 52 -12.97 5.92 -7.63
CA VAL A 52 -13.57 6.95 -6.75
C VAL A 52 -14.26 6.31 -5.54
N ALA A 53 -14.91 5.16 -5.73
CA ALA A 53 -15.51 4.43 -4.60
C ALA A 53 -14.45 4.00 -3.57
N GLU A 54 -13.27 3.52 -4.01
CA GLU A 54 -12.17 3.17 -3.09
C GLU A 54 -11.66 4.38 -2.30
N TRP A 55 -11.42 5.50 -2.99
CA TRP A 55 -11.03 6.72 -2.30
C TRP A 55 -12.07 7.17 -1.29
N MET A 56 -13.36 7.05 -1.63
CA MET A 56 -14.46 7.41 -0.76
C MET A 56 -14.57 6.49 0.46
N ILE A 57 -14.32 5.18 0.32
CA ILE A 57 -14.26 4.23 1.45
C ILE A 57 -13.20 4.70 2.45
N ASN A 58 -11.99 4.95 1.96
CA ASN A 58 -10.87 5.38 2.80
C ASN A 58 -11.17 6.72 3.50
N SER A 59 -11.72 7.69 2.77
CA SER A 59 -12.06 9.00 3.35
C SER A 59 -13.22 8.94 4.32
N ILE A 60 -14.23 8.10 4.09
CA ILE A 60 -15.37 7.93 4.99
C ILE A 60 -14.95 7.18 6.27
N ALA A 61 -14.06 6.19 6.16
CA ALA A 61 -13.52 5.47 7.32
C ALA A 61 -12.89 6.44 8.33
N LYS A 62 -12.11 7.42 7.85
CA LYS A 62 -11.47 8.47 8.68
C LYS A 62 -12.47 9.30 9.49
N THR A 63 -13.73 9.41 9.05
CA THR A 63 -14.74 10.19 9.77
C THR A 63 -15.21 9.50 11.05
N ALA A 64 -15.05 8.18 11.14
CA ALA A 64 -15.58 7.33 12.22
C ALA A 64 -17.10 7.44 12.46
N VAL A 65 -17.86 8.13 11.58
CA VAL A 65 -19.32 8.33 11.69
C VAL A 65 -20.10 7.08 11.26
N PHE A 66 -19.57 6.32 10.32
CA PHE A 66 -20.23 5.16 9.73
C PHE A 66 -19.55 3.86 10.16
N ASP A 67 -20.33 2.79 10.21
CA ASP A 67 -19.84 1.41 10.27
C ASP A 67 -19.80 0.88 8.83
N LEU A 68 -18.62 0.94 8.21
CA LEU A 68 -18.47 0.60 6.80
C LEU A 68 -18.43 -0.92 6.60
N GLN A 69 -19.26 -1.43 5.69
CA GLN A 69 -19.25 -2.82 5.29
C GLN A 69 -18.36 -3.03 4.05
N GLU A 70 -17.48 -4.03 4.11
CA GLU A 70 -16.45 -4.29 3.11
C GLU A 70 -16.98 -4.71 1.73
N ARG A 71 -16.26 -4.28 0.68
CA ARG A 71 -16.62 -4.42 -0.73
C ARG A 71 -16.54 -5.85 -1.29
N VAL A 72 -15.76 -6.75 -0.67
CA VAL A 72 -15.55 -8.12 -1.19
C VAL A 72 -16.82 -8.97 -1.06
N LEU A 73 -17.59 -8.77 0.01
CA LEU A 73 -18.93 -9.35 0.14
C LEU A 73 -19.90 -8.77 -0.91
N LEU A 74 -19.74 -7.49 -1.28
CA LEU A 74 -20.62 -6.82 -2.24
C LEU A 74 -20.53 -7.42 -3.65
N LYS A 75 -19.32 -7.55 -4.18
CA LYS A 75 -19.12 -8.03 -5.56
C LYS A 75 -19.54 -9.48 -5.73
N LYS A 76 -19.18 -10.34 -4.76
CA LYS A 76 -19.51 -11.77 -4.77
C LYS A 76 -21.03 -12.00 -4.70
N ILE A 77 -21.74 -11.27 -3.84
CA ILE A 77 -23.20 -11.43 -3.73
C ILE A 77 -23.91 -10.83 -4.96
N LEU A 78 -23.44 -9.72 -5.53
CA LEU A 78 -24.01 -9.15 -6.76
C LEU A 78 -23.83 -10.07 -7.97
N GLU A 79 -22.66 -10.71 -8.10
CA GLU A 79 -22.39 -11.72 -9.12
C GLU A 79 -23.25 -12.99 -8.90
N GLU A 80 -23.36 -13.48 -7.67
CA GLU A 80 -24.21 -14.64 -7.31
C GLU A 80 -25.70 -14.39 -7.58
N GLN A 81 -26.17 -13.14 -7.42
CA GLN A 81 -27.56 -12.74 -7.66
C GLN A 81 -27.83 -12.29 -9.11
N LYS A 82 -26.83 -12.35 -10.01
CA LYS A 82 -26.91 -11.88 -11.42
C LYS A 82 -27.38 -10.42 -11.55
N LEU A 83 -27.03 -9.56 -10.60
CA LEU A 83 -27.36 -8.13 -10.63
C LEU A 83 -26.19 -7.36 -11.25
N SER A 84 -26.46 -6.51 -12.24
CA SER A 84 -25.45 -5.61 -12.80
C SER A 84 -25.42 -4.28 -12.02
N LEU A 85 -24.23 -3.78 -11.71
CA LEU A 85 -24.03 -2.50 -11.01
C LEU A 85 -24.65 -1.31 -11.76
N GLY A 86 -24.67 -1.36 -13.10
CA GLY A 86 -25.33 -0.35 -13.95
C GLY A 86 -26.87 -0.39 -13.96
N GLY A 87 -27.50 -1.49 -13.53
CA GLY A 87 -28.97 -1.61 -13.45
C GLY A 87 -29.59 -1.09 -12.15
N LEU A 88 -28.77 -0.96 -11.10
CA LEU A 88 -29.20 -0.65 -9.72
C LEU A 88 -29.48 0.84 -9.46
N VAL A 89 -29.22 1.72 -10.43
CA VAL A 89 -29.37 3.18 -10.30
C VAL A 89 -30.79 3.67 -10.64
N SER A 90 -31.66 2.78 -11.15
CA SER A 90 -32.93 3.24 -11.75
C SER A 90 -34.19 3.19 -10.88
N GLU A 91 -34.28 2.47 -9.76
CA GLU A 91 -35.55 2.39 -8.99
C GLU A 91 -35.35 2.18 -7.48
N LYS A 92 -36.28 2.72 -6.67
CA LYS A 92 -36.36 2.56 -5.19
C LYS A 92 -36.23 1.10 -4.73
N GLU A 93 -36.65 0.14 -5.56
CA GLU A 93 -36.54 -1.29 -5.29
C GLU A 93 -35.10 -1.78 -5.21
N SER A 94 -34.16 -1.13 -5.92
CA SER A 94 -32.74 -1.52 -5.94
C SER A 94 -32.04 -1.18 -4.62
N THR A 95 -32.31 -0.01 -4.03
CA THR A 95 -31.68 0.42 -2.77
C THR A 95 -32.17 -0.38 -1.56
N ALA A 96 -33.47 -0.70 -1.51
CA ALA A 96 -34.04 -1.53 -0.45
C ALA A 96 -33.50 -2.97 -0.50
N LYS A 97 -33.39 -3.53 -1.71
CA LYS A 97 -32.80 -4.84 -1.93
C LYS A 97 -31.32 -4.89 -1.55
N ILE A 98 -30.55 -3.84 -1.85
CA ILE A 98 -29.14 -3.72 -1.40
C ILE A 98 -29.08 -3.64 0.14
N GLY A 99 -29.92 -2.83 0.79
CA GLY A 99 -29.96 -2.74 2.25
C GLY A 99 -30.25 -4.07 2.95
N GLU A 100 -31.25 -4.80 2.44
CA GLU A 100 -31.63 -6.12 2.95
C GLU A 100 -30.51 -7.15 2.73
N LEU A 101 -29.94 -7.18 1.52
CA LEU A 101 -28.94 -8.15 1.11
C LEU A 101 -27.58 -7.96 1.80
N PHE A 102 -27.23 -6.73 2.19
CA PHE A 102 -25.95 -6.42 2.85
C PHE A 102 -26.08 -6.08 4.34
N GLY A 103 -27.30 -6.09 4.89
CA GLY A 103 -27.54 -5.70 6.28
C GLY A 103 -27.13 -4.26 6.58
N VAL A 104 -27.17 -3.38 5.56
CA VAL A 104 -26.80 -1.96 5.66
C VAL A 104 -28.04 -1.07 5.70
N GLN A 105 -27.96 -0.04 6.52
CA GLN A 105 -29.01 0.96 6.73
C GLN A 105 -28.89 2.13 5.77
N ALA A 106 -27.69 2.33 5.20
CA ALA A 106 -27.46 3.34 4.18
C ALA A 106 -26.43 2.90 3.13
N ILE A 107 -26.46 3.57 1.99
CA ILE A 107 -25.49 3.39 0.90
C ILE A 107 -24.93 4.75 0.49
N ILE A 108 -23.64 4.80 0.23
CA ILE A 108 -22.97 5.91 -0.43
C ILE A 108 -22.73 5.51 -1.89
N THR A 109 -23.28 6.28 -2.82
CA THR A 109 -23.07 6.11 -4.27
C THR A 109 -23.13 7.46 -4.96
N GLY A 110 -22.84 7.53 -6.25
CA GLY A 110 -22.66 8.81 -6.89
C GLY A 110 -22.39 8.74 -8.38
N SER A 111 -21.85 9.83 -8.91
CA SER A 111 -21.45 9.89 -10.32
C SER A 111 -20.15 10.65 -10.50
N VAL A 112 -19.35 10.19 -11.47
CA VAL A 112 -18.16 10.87 -11.97
C VAL A 112 -18.49 11.38 -13.37
N ILE A 113 -18.39 12.69 -13.57
CA ILE A 113 -18.72 13.35 -14.83
C ILE A 113 -17.52 14.17 -15.28
N ARG A 114 -17.05 13.95 -16.51
CA ARG A 114 -16.10 14.88 -17.15
C ARG A 114 -16.85 15.83 -18.08
N TRP A 115 -16.55 17.10 -17.94
CA TRP A 115 -16.94 18.15 -18.88
C TRP A 115 -15.73 19.02 -19.17
N GLU A 116 -15.25 19.03 -20.41
CA GLU A 116 -14.04 19.74 -20.84
C GLU A 116 -12.84 19.42 -19.92
N ASP A 117 -12.26 20.44 -19.29
CA ASP A 117 -11.12 20.37 -18.35
C ASP A 117 -11.57 20.25 -16.88
N THR A 118 -12.80 19.80 -16.63
CA THR A 118 -13.33 19.62 -15.28
C THR A 118 -13.86 18.22 -15.07
N VAL A 119 -13.44 17.60 -13.96
CA VAL A 119 -14.02 16.38 -13.42
C VAL A 119 -14.86 16.73 -12.19
N SER A 120 -16.15 16.43 -12.26
CA SER A 120 -17.08 16.49 -11.13
C SER A 120 -17.27 15.11 -10.52
N VAL A 121 -17.18 15.03 -9.19
CA VAL A 121 -17.55 13.85 -8.42
C VAL A 121 -18.68 14.24 -7.48
N THR A 122 -19.84 13.62 -7.68
CA THR A 122 -21.01 13.78 -6.80
C THR A 122 -21.19 12.52 -5.98
N ALA A 123 -21.29 12.64 -4.66
CA ALA A 123 -21.64 11.54 -3.75
C ALA A 123 -23.03 11.79 -3.12
N ARG A 124 -23.74 10.71 -2.82
CA ARG A 124 -25.06 10.69 -2.18
C ARG A 124 -25.09 9.60 -1.12
N LEU A 125 -25.55 9.94 0.07
CA LEU A 125 -25.91 9.00 1.12
C LEU A 125 -27.41 8.74 1.02
N ILE A 126 -27.81 7.48 0.86
CA ILE A 126 -29.19 7.06 0.62
C ILE A 126 -29.61 6.10 1.73
N ASP A 127 -30.76 6.36 2.34
CA ASP A 127 -31.41 5.46 3.30
C ASP A 127 -31.95 4.23 2.56
N THR A 128 -31.56 3.03 2.98
CA THR A 128 -31.95 1.80 2.28
C THR A 128 -33.40 1.42 2.50
N SER A 129 -33.98 1.76 3.65
CA SER A 129 -35.37 1.41 3.98
C SER A 129 -36.39 2.26 3.21
N THR A 130 -36.05 3.51 2.88
CA THR A 130 -36.96 4.46 2.22
C THR A 130 -36.56 4.80 0.79
N GLY A 131 -35.31 4.51 0.40
CA GLY A 131 -34.71 4.95 -0.87
C GLY A 131 -34.50 6.47 -0.94
N SER A 132 -34.58 7.17 0.19
CA SER A 132 -34.48 8.64 0.22
C SER A 132 -33.02 9.08 0.34
N ILE A 133 -32.64 10.11 -0.41
CA ILE A 133 -31.32 10.73 -0.27
C ILE A 133 -31.27 11.47 1.07
N ILE A 134 -30.45 10.98 1.99
CA ILE A 134 -30.16 11.63 3.28
C ILE A 134 -29.29 12.86 3.05
N ARG A 135 -28.29 12.73 2.17
CA ARG A 135 -27.33 13.79 1.90
C ARG A 135 -26.71 13.68 0.51
N THR A 136 -26.32 14.82 -0.07
CA THR A 136 -25.56 14.88 -1.31
C THR A 136 -24.42 15.88 -1.18
N ALA A 137 -23.31 15.61 -1.87
CA ALA A 137 -22.16 16.50 -1.93
C ALA A 137 -21.52 16.42 -3.34
N GLU A 138 -20.86 17.48 -3.77
CA GLU A 138 -20.16 17.53 -5.06
C GLU A 138 -18.80 18.21 -4.86
N ILE A 139 -17.76 17.65 -5.48
CA ILE A 139 -16.48 18.30 -5.69
C ILE A 139 -16.19 18.45 -7.18
N LYS A 140 -15.50 19.52 -7.55
CA LYS A 140 -15.03 19.79 -8.92
C LYS A 140 -13.52 19.93 -8.92
N THR A 141 -12.86 19.30 -9.87
CA THR A 141 -11.41 19.23 -9.97
C THR A 141 -10.98 19.36 -11.43
N GLY A 142 -9.71 19.67 -11.70
CA GLY A 142 -9.23 19.87 -13.07
C GLY A 142 -9.05 18.56 -13.85
N ASN A 143 -8.76 17.46 -13.16
CA ASN A 143 -8.66 16.12 -13.76
C ASN A 143 -8.78 15.03 -12.69
N MET A 144 -8.87 13.77 -13.12
CA MET A 144 -9.00 12.62 -12.21
C MET A 144 -7.86 12.51 -11.19
N ASN A 145 -6.64 12.92 -11.53
CA ASN A 145 -5.47 12.87 -10.61
C ASN A 145 -5.58 13.89 -9.47
N THR A 146 -6.44 14.89 -9.61
CA THR A 146 -6.70 15.91 -8.57
C THR A 146 -7.90 15.58 -7.68
N VAL A 147 -8.63 14.50 -7.95
CA VAL A 147 -9.74 14.03 -7.10
C VAL A 147 -9.28 13.58 -5.71
N PRO A 148 -8.18 12.81 -5.55
CA PRO A 148 -7.74 12.34 -4.23
C PRO A 148 -7.49 13.46 -3.22
N SER A 149 -7.02 14.63 -3.65
CA SER A 149 -6.74 15.76 -2.74
C SER A 149 -8.00 16.46 -2.21
N ARG A 150 -9.18 16.17 -2.77
CA ARG A 150 -10.47 16.75 -2.37
C ARG A 150 -11.51 15.71 -1.97
N ILE A 151 -11.22 14.43 -2.08
CA ILE A 151 -12.19 13.37 -1.75
C ILE A 151 -12.50 13.33 -0.24
N ASP A 152 -11.55 13.73 0.62
CA ASP A 152 -11.80 13.92 2.05
C ASP A 152 -12.85 15.03 2.31
N GLU A 153 -12.86 16.12 1.51
CA GLU A 153 -13.89 17.17 1.60
C GLU A 153 -15.28 16.60 1.30
N LEU A 154 -15.37 15.77 0.27
CA LEU A 154 -16.60 15.10 -0.12
C LEU A 154 -17.09 14.16 1.00
N ALA A 155 -16.20 13.36 1.57
CA ALA A 155 -16.51 12.44 2.66
C ALA A 155 -17.01 13.16 3.92
N LEU A 156 -16.41 14.30 4.26
CA LEU A 156 -16.84 15.09 5.42
C LEU A 156 -18.24 15.65 5.28
N ILE A 157 -18.55 16.19 4.10
CA ILE A 157 -19.89 16.69 3.83
C ILE A 157 -20.88 15.54 3.95
N ILE A 158 -20.57 14.38 3.36
CA ILE A 158 -21.39 13.16 3.44
C ILE A 158 -21.59 12.67 4.88
N ALA A 159 -20.54 12.69 5.70
CA ALA A 159 -20.58 12.37 7.14
C ALA A 159 -21.29 13.43 7.99
N GLY A 160 -21.50 14.63 7.44
CA GLY A 160 -22.11 15.75 8.14
C GLY A 160 -21.22 16.41 9.19
N LEU A 161 -19.91 16.25 9.06
CA LEU A 161 -18.92 16.89 9.90
C LEU A 161 -18.49 18.24 9.33
N LYS A 162 -18.11 19.17 10.21
CA LYS A 162 -17.43 20.41 9.82
C LYS A 162 -15.92 20.16 9.76
N LYS A 163 -15.22 20.82 8.82
CA LYS A 163 -13.75 20.71 8.63
C LYS A 163 -12.93 20.88 9.92
N ALA A 164 -13.43 21.63 10.90
CA ALA A 164 -12.77 21.88 12.18
C ALA A 164 -12.85 20.71 13.19
N GLU A 165 -13.84 19.82 13.07
CA GLU A 165 -14.10 18.72 14.03
C GLU A 165 -13.11 17.55 13.86
N ILE A 166 -12.46 17.46 12.70
CA ILE A 166 -11.39 16.49 12.41
C ILE A 166 -10.07 16.89 13.07
N SER A 167 -9.80 18.18 13.24
CA SER A 167 -8.51 18.65 13.74
C SER A 167 -8.19 18.17 15.16
N ALA A 168 -9.20 17.77 15.93
CA ALA A 168 -9.05 17.20 17.27
C ALA A 168 -8.82 15.67 17.24
N THR A 169 -9.31 14.98 16.21
CA THR A 169 -9.17 13.53 16.01
C THR A 169 -7.85 13.19 15.30
N ASN A 170 -7.38 14.07 14.41
CA ASN A 170 -6.14 13.92 13.64
C ASN A 170 -4.85 13.98 14.46
N ALA A 171 -4.87 14.42 15.72
CA ALA A 171 -3.67 14.46 16.55
C ALA A 171 -3.25 13.07 17.08
N ALA A 172 -4.12 12.05 16.98
CA ALA A 172 -3.89 10.72 17.54
C ALA A 172 -3.61 9.63 16.49
N LEU A 173 -3.80 9.93 15.19
CA LEU A 173 -3.67 8.98 14.09
C LEU A 173 -3.20 9.74 12.84
N GLU A 174 -1.90 10.02 12.74
CA GLU A 174 -1.33 10.40 11.45
C GLU A 174 -1.15 9.13 10.61
N PRO A 175 -1.84 8.97 9.46
CA PRO A 175 -1.43 7.98 8.48
C PRO A 175 -0.04 8.36 7.92
N PRO A 176 0.78 7.39 7.50
CA PRO A 176 2.11 7.64 6.99
C PRO A 176 2.06 8.66 5.85
N LYS A 177 3.05 9.56 5.84
CA LYS A 177 3.16 10.65 4.87
C LYS A 177 3.41 10.09 3.47
N ILE A 178 2.35 9.72 2.74
CA ILE A 178 2.47 9.41 1.32
C ILE A 178 3.05 10.66 0.62
N PRO A 179 4.28 10.60 0.07
CA PRO A 179 4.87 11.76 -0.56
C PRO A 179 4.14 12.07 -1.86
N HIS A 180 3.97 13.37 -2.08
CA HIS A 180 3.36 13.90 -3.28
C HIS A 180 4.13 13.43 -4.54
N PRO A 181 3.45 12.85 -5.56
CA PRO A 181 4.05 12.41 -6.82
C PRO A 181 4.77 13.50 -7.63
N GLY A 182 4.74 14.76 -7.20
CA GLY A 182 5.22 15.92 -7.97
C GLY A 182 6.68 16.34 -7.74
N GLU A 183 7.39 15.79 -6.75
CA GLU A 183 8.75 16.25 -6.41
C GLU A 183 9.88 15.32 -6.86
N ARG A 184 9.59 14.04 -7.16
CA ARG A 184 10.62 13.07 -7.58
C ARG A 184 10.69 12.96 -9.10
N LYS A 185 11.90 12.80 -9.62
CA LYS A 185 12.11 12.54 -11.06
C LYS A 185 11.78 11.08 -11.36
N TYR A 186 11.11 10.84 -12.48
CA TYR A 186 10.76 9.51 -12.98
C TYR A 186 11.43 9.27 -14.34
N TRP A 187 11.79 8.02 -14.59
CA TRP A 187 12.35 7.58 -15.86
C TRP A 187 11.77 6.20 -16.22
N LYS A 188 11.30 6.05 -17.45
CA LYS A 188 10.76 4.78 -17.94
C LYS A 188 11.69 4.16 -18.96
N ASP A 189 12.04 2.90 -18.74
CA ASP A 189 12.85 2.14 -19.68
C ASP A 189 12.05 1.79 -20.93
N ARG A 190 12.57 2.18 -22.10
CA ARG A 190 11.89 1.96 -23.39
C ARG A 190 11.89 0.50 -23.87
N VAL A 191 12.74 -0.35 -23.30
CA VAL A 191 12.93 -1.74 -23.75
C VAL A 191 11.98 -2.68 -23.03
N THR A 192 11.85 -2.49 -21.73
CA THR A 192 11.14 -3.36 -20.78
C THR A 192 9.88 -2.71 -20.22
N ASP A 193 9.71 -1.39 -20.40
CA ASP A 193 8.65 -0.58 -19.79
C ASP A 193 8.76 -0.50 -18.26
N MET A 194 9.95 -0.76 -17.69
CA MET A 194 10.22 -0.61 -16.25
C MET A 194 10.21 0.88 -15.85
N ASP A 195 9.48 1.20 -14.78
CA ASP A 195 9.48 2.52 -14.17
C ASP A 195 10.58 2.64 -13.09
N PHE A 196 11.34 3.73 -13.15
CA PHE A 196 12.38 4.07 -12.20
C PHE A 196 12.08 5.43 -11.56
N VAL A 197 12.41 5.55 -10.28
CA VAL A 197 12.34 6.79 -9.51
C VAL A 197 13.73 7.20 -9.06
N TRP A 198 14.00 8.51 -9.08
CA TRP A 198 15.24 9.06 -8.55
C TRP A 198 15.22 9.08 -7.02
N ILE A 199 16.23 8.45 -6.44
CA ILE A 199 16.50 8.44 -5.01
C ILE A 199 17.64 9.42 -4.75
N GLU A 200 17.34 10.50 -4.03
CA GLU A 200 18.37 11.45 -3.62
C GLU A 200 19.36 10.77 -2.67
N GLY A 201 20.65 11.04 -2.88
CA GLY A 201 21.70 10.53 -2.02
C GLY A 201 21.64 11.15 -0.62
N GLY A 202 22.16 10.43 0.36
CA GLY A 202 22.12 10.86 1.75
C GLY A 202 22.80 9.87 2.67
N CYS A 203 22.83 10.19 3.97
CA CYS A 203 23.35 9.29 4.98
C CYS A 203 22.25 8.78 5.90
N TYR A 204 22.37 7.52 6.32
CA TYR A 204 21.44 6.87 7.24
C TYR A 204 22.18 5.92 8.18
N GLN A 205 21.46 5.40 9.17
CA GLN A 205 21.97 4.35 10.06
C GLN A 205 21.61 2.99 9.48
N MET A 206 22.59 2.29 8.91
CA MET A 206 22.45 0.95 8.36
C MET A 206 22.51 -0.09 9.48
N GLY A 207 21.61 -1.07 9.41
CA GLY A 207 21.50 -2.15 10.37
C GLY A 207 20.52 -1.89 11.52
N GLN A 208 20.41 -2.90 12.37
CA GLN A 208 19.40 -3.01 13.41
C GLN A 208 19.68 -2.06 14.58
N SER A 209 18.72 -1.20 14.93
CA SER A 209 18.79 -0.35 16.12
C SER A 209 18.53 -1.12 17.43
N ALA A 210 18.77 -0.47 18.57
CA ALA A 210 18.44 -1.05 19.88
C ALA A 210 16.92 -1.19 20.09
N GLU A 211 16.13 -0.29 19.50
CA GLU A 211 14.67 -0.31 19.48
C GLU A 211 14.17 -1.44 18.60
N GLU A 212 14.72 -1.58 17.39
CA GLU A 212 14.37 -2.65 16.46
C GLU A 212 14.70 -4.03 17.06
N ARG A 213 15.80 -4.14 17.82
CA ARG A 213 16.11 -5.35 18.60
C ARG A 213 14.97 -5.78 19.52
N LYS A 214 14.31 -4.82 20.18
CA LYS A 214 13.19 -5.11 21.10
C LYS A 214 11.98 -5.62 20.33
N VAL A 215 11.69 -5.01 19.17
CA VAL A 215 10.60 -5.44 18.27
C VAL A 215 10.83 -6.88 17.81
N ILE A 216 12.04 -7.22 17.39
CA ILE A 216 12.35 -8.58 16.94
C ILE A 216 12.18 -9.61 18.07
N LEU A 217 12.58 -9.26 19.29
CA LEU A 217 12.43 -10.13 20.46
C LEU A 217 10.98 -10.26 20.94
N SER A 218 10.07 -9.36 20.54
CA SER A 218 8.62 -9.54 20.75
C SER A 218 7.97 -10.40 19.66
N GLU A 219 8.54 -10.43 18.46
CA GLU A 219 8.01 -11.16 17.29
C GLU A 219 8.75 -12.49 17.01
N SER A 220 9.73 -12.85 17.84
CA SER A 220 10.50 -14.08 17.70
C SER A 220 11.18 -14.49 19.02
N ASP A 221 11.46 -15.79 19.19
CA ASP A 221 12.19 -16.26 20.36
C ASP A 221 13.69 -15.87 20.33
N SER A 222 14.32 -15.78 21.51
CA SER A 222 15.72 -15.35 21.63
C SER A 222 16.71 -16.25 20.88
N LYS A 223 16.38 -17.54 20.69
CA LYS A 223 17.22 -18.48 19.92
C LYS A 223 17.15 -18.17 18.43
N THR A 224 15.98 -17.78 17.94
CA THR A 224 15.74 -17.34 16.57
C THR A 224 16.47 -16.03 16.32
N TYR A 225 16.42 -15.09 17.27
CA TYR A 225 17.18 -13.85 17.21
C TYR A 225 18.68 -14.09 17.02
N GLU A 226 19.32 -14.80 17.95
CA GLU A 226 20.79 -15.01 17.93
C GLU A 226 21.24 -15.73 16.65
N LYS A 227 20.40 -16.60 16.12
CA LYS A 227 20.73 -17.40 14.94
C LYS A 227 20.49 -16.67 13.62
N LYS A 228 19.53 -15.74 13.56
CA LYS A 228 19.06 -15.18 12.29
C LYS A 228 19.33 -13.69 12.09
N TYR A 229 19.46 -12.92 13.17
CA TYR A 229 19.39 -11.46 13.11
C TYR A 229 20.59 -10.76 13.78
N ASP A 230 21.52 -11.50 14.40
CA ASP A 230 22.69 -10.91 15.08
C ASP A 230 23.67 -10.23 14.11
N ASP A 231 23.69 -10.69 12.85
CA ASP A 231 24.51 -10.16 11.76
C ASP A 231 23.95 -8.89 11.09
N GLU A 232 22.86 -8.36 11.63
CA GLU A 232 22.32 -7.03 11.31
C GLU A 232 23.02 -5.93 12.15
N THR A 233 24.00 -6.31 12.98
CA THR A 233 24.73 -5.43 13.91
C THR A 233 26.24 -5.39 13.61
N PRO A 234 26.96 -4.31 13.97
CA PRO A 234 26.47 -3.10 14.63
C PRO A 234 25.72 -2.18 13.67
N GLN A 235 24.78 -1.41 14.22
CA GLN A 235 24.25 -0.25 13.51
C GLN A 235 25.37 0.75 13.25
N HIS A 236 25.48 1.26 12.04
CA HIS A 236 26.57 2.15 11.64
C HIS A 236 26.13 3.14 10.56
N LYS A 237 26.80 4.29 10.50
CA LYS A 237 26.47 5.35 9.55
C LYS A 237 27.02 5.03 8.16
N VAL A 238 26.12 5.00 7.18
CA VAL A 238 26.44 4.84 5.75
C VAL A 238 25.91 6.05 4.98
N CYS A 239 26.63 6.46 3.94
CA CYS A 239 26.23 7.49 2.98
C CYS A 239 26.16 6.89 1.57
N ILE A 240 25.08 7.15 0.87
CA ILE A 240 24.78 6.62 -0.46
C ILE A 240 24.66 7.79 -1.44
N ASP A 241 25.24 7.65 -2.63
CA ASP A 241 25.08 8.62 -3.71
C ASP A 241 23.65 8.56 -4.29
N GLY A 242 23.24 9.56 -5.07
CA GLY A 242 21.94 9.50 -5.74
C GLY A 242 21.91 8.45 -6.85
N PHE A 243 20.80 7.73 -6.98
CA PHE A 243 20.62 6.69 -7.99
C PHE A 243 19.17 6.56 -8.44
N TRP A 244 18.96 5.96 -9.62
CA TRP A 244 17.62 5.57 -10.06
C TRP A 244 17.33 4.14 -9.61
N MET A 245 16.19 3.88 -8.99
CA MET A 245 15.77 2.54 -8.62
C MET A 245 14.47 2.15 -9.31
N GLY A 246 14.38 0.91 -9.77
CA GLY A 246 13.14 0.34 -10.27
C GLY A 246 12.08 0.38 -9.16
N MET A 247 10.93 0.96 -9.48
CA MET A 247 9.82 1.11 -8.52
C MET A 247 9.29 -0.24 -8.02
N PHE A 248 9.47 -1.28 -8.84
CA PHE A 248 8.99 -2.64 -8.63
C PHE A 248 10.12 -3.66 -8.80
N GLU A 249 9.89 -4.88 -8.33
CA GLU A 249 10.67 -6.06 -8.74
C GLU A 249 10.53 -6.28 -10.26
N VAL A 250 11.53 -6.92 -10.87
CA VAL A 250 11.45 -7.31 -12.29
C VAL A 250 10.38 -8.37 -12.47
N THR A 251 9.40 -8.10 -13.32
CA THR A 251 8.26 -9.00 -13.58
C THR A 251 8.60 -10.14 -14.53
N ASN A 252 7.80 -11.21 -14.50
CA ASN A 252 7.90 -12.32 -15.46
C ASN A 252 7.87 -11.84 -16.91
N ARG A 253 6.99 -10.88 -17.25
CA ARG A 253 6.91 -10.31 -18.61
C ARG A 253 8.21 -9.63 -19.01
N GLN A 254 8.80 -8.84 -18.11
CA GLN A 254 10.05 -8.13 -18.38
C GLN A 254 11.22 -9.11 -18.51
N PHE A 255 11.33 -10.08 -17.60
CA PHE A 255 12.40 -11.06 -17.65
C PHE A 255 12.36 -11.93 -18.93
N ARG A 256 11.17 -12.26 -19.42
CA ARG A 256 11.01 -13.01 -20.69
C ARG A 256 11.48 -12.27 -21.94
N LEU A 257 11.72 -10.95 -21.87
CA LEU A 257 12.37 -10.22 -22.97
C LEU A 257 13.86 -10.58 -23.09
N PHE A 258 14.48 -10.99 -21.99
CA PHE A 258 15.85 -11.48 -21.92
C PHE A 258 15.92 -13.00 -22.14
N ASP A 259 15.06 -13.76 -21.45
CA ASP A 259 14.96 -15.22 -21.56
C ASP A 259 13.53 -15.65 -21.88
N PRO A 260 13.16 -15.79 -23.16
CA PRO A 260 11.80 -16.15 -23.58
C PRO A 260 11.30 -17.50 -23.05
N ALA A 261 12.19 -18.39 -22.58
CA ALA A 261 11.83 -19.69 -22.03
C ALA A 261 11.58 -19.65 -20.51
N HIS A 262 11.74 -18.49 -19.87
CA HIS A 262 11.59 -18.35 -18.43
C HIS A 262 10.18 -18.69 -17.93
N ASN A 263 10.13 -19.43 -16.83
CA ASN A 263 8.92 -19.87 -16.15
C ASN A 263 9.13 -19.93 -14.62
N SER A 264 8.42 -19.08 -13.89
CA SER A 264 8.39 -18.97 -12.43
C SER A 264 7.56 -20.05 -11.75
N LYS A 265 6.88 -20.91 -12.51
CA LYS A 265 6.13 -22.10 -12.09
C LYS A 265 4.93 -21.74 -11.21
N ASP A 266 4.50 -22.70 -10.40
CA ASP A 266 3.47 -22.55 -9.38
C ASP A 266 4.00 -23.05 -8.03
N TYR A 267 3.32 -22.68 -6.97
CA TYR A 267 3.49 -23.27 -5.65
C TYR A 267 2.17 -23.80 -5.13
N LYS A 268 2.11 -25.12 -4.91
CA LYS A 268 0.90 -25.84 -4.46
C LYS A 268 -0.34 -25.53 -5.32
N GLY A 269 -0.17 -25.38 -6.64
CA GLY A 269 -1.27 -25.12 -7.57
C GLY A 269 -1.64 -23.64 -7.71
N VAL A 270 -0.97 -22.72 -7.01
CA VAL A 270 -1.14 -21.27 -7.19
C VAL A 270 0.02 -20.71 -8.00
N SER A 271 -0.28 -20.03 -9.11
CA SER A 271 0.74 -19.58 -10.06
C SER A 271 1.66 -18.51 -9.48
N LEU A 272 2.95 -18.62 -9.80
CA LEU A 272 3.99 -17.60 -9.61
C LEU A 272 4.39 -16.95 -10.95
N ASP A 273 3.77 -17.37 -12.06
CA ASP A 273 4.24 -17.16 -13.44
C ASP A 273 3.40 -16.14 -14.24
N GLY A 274 2.47 -15.46 -13.57
CA GLY A 274 1.67 -14.38 -14.13
C GLY A 274 2.54 -13.22 -14.62
N GLU A 275 2.14 -12.59 -15.73
CA GLU A 275 2.97 -11.58 -16.41
C GLU A 275 3.42 -10.41 -15.53
N LYS A 276 2.58 -10.00 -14.58
CA LYS A 276 2.84 -8.90 -13.64
C LYS A 276 3.39 -9.36 -12.28
N GLN A 277 3.45 -10.66 -12.02
CA GLN A 277 4.13 -11.18 -10.82
C GLN A 277 5.64 -11.01 -10.96
N PRO A 278 6.37 -10.86 -9.84
CA PRO A 278 7.83 -10.83 -9.86
C PRO A 278 8.37 -12.13 -10.45
N ALA A 279 9.43 -12.01 -11.23
CA ALA A 279 10.11 -13.16 -11.79
C ALA A 279 10.94 -13.86 -10.70
N VAL A 280 10.69 -15.15 -10.49
CA VAL A 280 11.32 -15.99 -9.45
C VAL A 280 11.90 -17.26 -10.08
N TYR A 281 12.58 -18.10 -9.29
CA TYR A 281 13.47 -19.15 -9.82
C TYR A 281 14.57 -18.59 -10.72
N ILE A 282 15.13 -17.45 -10.33
CA ILE A 282 16.22 -16.77 -11.02
C ILE A 282 17.47 -16.84 -10.14
N SER A 283 18.57 -17.33 -10.71
CA SER A 283 19.87 -17.32 -10.04
C SER A 283 20.44 -15.89 -10.02
N TRP A 284 21.40 -15.63 -9.14
CA TRP A 284 22.06 -14.32 -9.10
C TRP A 284 22.71 -13.98 -10.45
N ASP A 285 23.37 -14.96 -11.08
CA ASP A 285 24.01 -14.79 -12.39
C ASP A 285 23.01 -14.44 -13.49
N GLN A 286 21.79 -14.99 -13.43
CA GLN A 286 20.72 -14.65 -14.37
C GLN A 286 20.19 -13.23 -14.14
N ALA A 287 20.06 -12.80 -12.88
CA ALA A 287 19.65 -11.44 -12.53
C ALA A 287 20.68 -10.40 -12.97
N ASP A 288 21.97 -10.66 -12.72
CA ASP A 288 23.08 -9.83 -13.20
C ASP A 288 23.19 -9.86 -14.74
N GLY A 289 22.98 -11.02 -15.35
CA GLY A 289 22.89 -11.19 -16.80
C GLY A 289 21.79 -10.33 -17.44
N PHE A 290 20.60 -10.28 -16.82
CA PHE A 290 19.52 -9.40 -17.24
C PHE A 290 19.92 -7.92 -17.18
N ALA A 291 20.56 -7.49 -16.09
CA ALA A 291 21.03 -6.10 -15.93
C ALA A 291 22.06 -5.71 -17.01
N LYS A 292 23.03 -6.60 -17.29
CA LYS A 292 24.02 -6.42 -18.36
C LYS A 292 23.39 -6.37 -19.74
N TRP A 293 22.44 -7.27 -20.00
CA TRP A 293 21.67 -7.27 -21.25
C TRP A 293 20.91 -5.96 -21.44
N LEU A 294 20.23 -5.48 -20.40
CA LEU A 294 19.46 -4.24 -20.46
C LEU A 294 20.36 -3.01 -20.67
N THR A 295 21.56 -3.02 -20.08
CA THR A 295 22.61 -2.01 -20.34
C THR A 295 22.98 -1.97 -21.82
N GLY A 296 23.20 -3.13 -22.46
CA GLY A 296 23.47 -3.19 -23.90
C GLY A 296 22.29 -2.76 -24.78
N LYS A 297 21.04 -2.94 -24.31
CA LYS A 297 19.85 -2.45 -25.03
C LYS A 297 19.63 -0.94 -24.90
N ASN A 298 20.26 -0.32 -23.91
CA ASN A 298 20.15 1.10 -23.59
C ASN A 298 21.49 1.84 -23.72
N GLU A 299 22.30 1.47 -24.71
CA GLU A 299 23.56 2.15 -24.99
C GLU A 299 23.40 3.67 -25.02
N GLY A 300 24.16 4.35 -24.17
CA GLY A 300 24.16 5.82 -24.04
C GLY A 300 23.09 6.39 -23.10
N GLN A 301 22.20 5.56 -22.54
CA GLN A 301 21.16 5.99 -21.59
C GLN A 301 21.43 5.56 -20.14
N GLY A 302 22.61 5.03 -19.82
CA GLY A 302 22.98 4.60 -18.47
C GLY A 302 23.29 3.11 -18.37
N ASN A 303 23.83 2.70 -17.23
CA ASN A 303 24.12 1.29 -16.94
C ASN A 303 23.14 0.77 -15.89
N PHE A 304 22.79 -0.51 -15.99
CA PHE A 304 21.90 -1.19 -15.05
C PHE A 304 22.68 -2.22 -14.26
N ARG A 305 22.32 -2.37 -12.99
CA ARG A 305 22.89 -3.36 -12.07
C ARG A 305 21.90 -3.67 -10.96
N LEU A 306 22.18 -4.74 -10.22
CA LEU A 306 21.54 -4.97 -8.93
C LEU A 306 21.92 -3.85 -7.93
N PRO A 307 21.09 -3.57 -6.92
CA PRO A 307 21.48 -2.68 -5.83
C PRO A 307 22.59 -3.30 -4.98
N THR A 308 23.41 -2.48 -4.33
CA THR A 308 24.16 -2.94 -3.15
C THR A 308 23.19 -3.18 -1.99
N GLU A 309 23.60 -3.96 -1.00
CA GLU A 309 22.82 -4.16 0.22
C GLU A 309 22.54 -2.84 0.95
N ALA A 310 23.50 -1.92 0.89
CA ALA A 310 23.41 -0.61 1.52
C ALA A 310 22.47 0.36 0.77
N GLU A 311 22.47 0.34 -0.56
CA GLU A 311 21.50 1.07 -1.39
C GLU A 311 20.09 0.54 -1.19
N TRP A 312 19.96 -0.79 -1.13
CA TRP A 312 18.67 -1.44 -0.92
C TRP A 312 18.06 -1.06 0.43
N GLU A 313 18.83 -1.12 1.53
CA GLU A 313 18.29 -0.75 2.86
C GLU A 313 17.98 0.74 2.96
N TYR A 314 18.83 1.60 2.38
CA TYR A 314 18.55 3.04 2.31
C TYR A 314 17.23 3.32 1.60
N ALA A 315 17.02 2.66 0.46
CA ALA A 315 15.80 2.77 -0.33
C ALA A 315 14.58 2.19 0.38
N CYS A 316 14.72 1.05 1.08
CA CYS A 316 13.64 0.44 1.87
C CYS A 316 13.17 1.39 2.97
N ARG A 317 14.12 1.92 3.75
CA ARG A 317 13.82 2.81 4.88
C ARG A 317 13.14 4.10 4.43
N ALA A 318 13.52 4.65 3.28
CA ALA A 318 12.95 5.87 2.72
C ALA A 318 12.91 7.07 3.71
N GLY A 319 13.87 7.11 4.65
CA GLY A 319 13.95 8.11 5.72
C GLY A 319 13.37 7.66 7.07
N SER A 320 12.70 6.51 7.13
CA SER A 320 12.21 5.92 8.37
C SER A 320 13.33 5.35 9.24
N GLU A 321 13.20 5.55 10.55
CA GLU A 321 14.05 4.98 11.60
C GLU A 321 13.41 3.74 12.27
N THR A 322 12.20 3.35 11.87
CA THR A 322 11.51 2.16 12.38
C THR A 322 12.02 0.86 11.74
N SER A 323 11.53 -0.28 12.22
CA SER A 323 11.92 -1.61 11.72
C SER A 323 11.41 -1.89 10.29
N ARG A 324 10.19 -1.43 9.97
CA ARG A 324 9.62 -1.39 8.62
C ARG A 324 9.44 0.04 8.17
N PHE A 325 9.23 0.27 6.86
CA PHE A 325 9.02 1.64 6.36
C PHE A 325 7.66 2.23 6.78
N TRP A 326 6.67 1.39 7.11
CA TRP A 326 5.37 1.82 7.62
C TRP A 326 5.32 2.01 9.14
N GLY A 327 6.23 1.35 9.89
CA GLY A 327 6.21 1.41 11.34
C GLY A 327 6.91 0.24 12.00
N ASN A 328 6.53 -0.04 13.25
CA ASN A 328 7.07 -1.18 14.01
C ASN A 328 6.10 -2.34 14.14
N ASP A 329 4.81 -2.13 13.88
CA ASP A 329 3.82 -3.20 13.97
C ASP A 329 3.91 -4.12 12.73
N SER A 330 4.14 -5.40 12.96
CA SER A 330 4.17 -6.40 11.89
C SER A 330 2.79 -6.69 11.32
N ASP A 331 1.72 -6.45 12.07
CA ASP A 331 0.35 -6.79 11.67
C ASP A 331 -0.27 -5.71 10.78
N GLU A 332 0.41 -4.56 10.62
CA GLU A 332 0.07 -3.59 9.57
C GLU A 332 0.53 -4.05 8.17
N ALA A 333 1.26 -5.18 8.05
CA ALA A 333 1.79 -5.66 6.78
C ALA A 333 0.72 -5.85 5.70
N GLY A 334 -0.53 -6.17 6.04
CA GLY A 334 -1.61 -6.42 5.08
C GLY A 334 -1.87 -5.29 4.08
N GLU A 335 -1.49 -4.05 4.40
CA GLU A 335 -1.61 -2.90 3.49
C GLU A 335 -0.33 -2.60 2.70
N TYR A 336 0.83 -3.08 3.16
CA TYR A 336 2.16 -2.64 2.69
C TYR A 336 3.05 -3.73 2.12
N ALA A 337 2.83 -5.00 2.48
CA ALA A 337 3.70 -6.11 2.14
C ALA A 337 2.92 -7.42 1.98
N ASN A 338 3.22 -8.18 0.93
CA ASN A 338 2.73 -9.54 0.76
C ASN A 338 3.61 -10.49 1.58
N VAL A 339 3.04 -11.12 2.60
CA VAL A 339 3.77 -11.84 3.66
C VAL A 339 3.09 -13.16 3.99
N TYR A 340 3.69 -13.95 4.88
CA TYR A 340 2.98 -15.12 5.38
C TYR A 340 1.93 -14.70 6.41
N ASP A 341 0.72 -14.45 5.94
CA ASP A 341 -0.43 -13.90 6.67
C ASP A 341 -1.53 -14.96 6.91
N ARG A 342 -2.72 -14.53 7.35
CA ARG A 342 -3.87 -15.43 7.51
C ARG A 342 -4.38 -15.99 6.17
N THR A 343 -4.33 -15.23 5.07
CA THR A 343 -4.72 -15.66 3.72
C THR A 343 -3.93 -16.90 3.28
N SER A 344 -2.60 -16.78 3.33
CA SER A 344 -1.67 -17.82 2.94
C SER A 344 -1.61 -18.95 3.98
N GLN A 345 -1.76 -18.67 5.28
CA GLN A 345 -1.82 -19.70 6.33
C GLN A 345 -2.97 -20.70 6.11
N GLN A 346 -4.15 -20.23 5.73
CA GLN A 346 -5.32 -21.09 5.50
C GLN A 346 -5.08 -22.13 4.38
N GLN A 347 -4.28 -21.78 3.37
CA GLN A 347 -4.05 -22.65 2.21
C GLN A 347 -2.73 -23.43 2.30
N LEU A 348 -1.67 -22.79 2.80
CA LEU A 348 -0.33 -23.35 2.82
C LEU A 348 -0.05 -24.14 4.09
N ASN A 349 -0.69 -23.75 5.20
CA ASN A 349 -0.59 -24.37 6.52
C ASN A 349 0.86 -24.68 6.94
N CYS A 350 1.72 -23.67 6.83
CA CYS A 350 3.10 -23.74 7.29
C CYS A 350 3.15 -23.78 8.82
N LYS A 351 4.30 -24.21 9.35
CA LYS A 351 4.49 -24.44 10.79
C LYS A 351 5.08 -23.24 11.55
N TRP A 352 5.51 -22.21 10.84
CA TRP A 352 6.00 -20.98 11.47
C TRP A 352 4.87 -19.98 11.64
N GLU A 353 5.15 -18.98 12.45
CA GLU A 353 4.26 -17.88 12.78
C GLU A 353 3.88 -17.07 11.53
N HIS A 354 2.60 -16.71 11.45
CA HIS A 354 2.06 -15.84 10.42
C HIS A 354 1.78 -14.46 11.00
N HIS A 355 1.73 -13.45 10.14
CA HIS A 355 1.25 -12.12 10.49
C HIS A 355 -0.25 -12.15 10.82
N ASP A 356 -0.70 -11.32 11.75
CA ASP A 356 -2.12 -11.26 12.14
C ASP A 356 -2.93 -10.29 11.25
N CYS A 357 -2.71 -10.37 9.94
CA CYS A 357 -3.32 -9.54 8.92
C CYS A 357 -3.78 -10.38 7.71
N ASP A 358 -4.39 -9.71 6.73
CA ASP A 358 -4.86 -10.31 5.49
C ASP A 358 -4.42 -9.44 4.28
N ASP A 359 -3.42 -9.89 3.52
CA ASP A 359 -2.91 -9.19 2.32
C ASP A 359 -3.60 -9.65 1.01
N GLN A 360 -4.45 -10.69 1.10
CA GLN A 360 -5.25 -11.28 0.01
C GLN A 360 -4.46 -12.12 -1.00
N TYR A 361 -3.17 -12.38 -0.79
CA TYR A 361 -2.33 -13.17 -1.69
C TYR A 361 -1.79 -14.43 -1.01
N VAL A 362 -1.94 -15.57 -1.68
CA VAL A 362 -1.45 -16.86 -1.15
C VAL A 362 0.03 -17.07 -1.47
N VAL A 363 0.48 -16.52 -2.59
CA VAL A 363 1.86 -16.56 -3.10
C VAL A 363 2.22 -15.17 -3.62
N THR A 364 3.23 -15.01 -4.49
CA THR A 364 3.59 -13.70 -5.05
C THR A 364 2.37 -12.93 -5.58
N ALA A 365 2.34 -11.64 -5.29
CA ALA A 365 1.34 -10.72 -5.81
C ALA A 365 1.86 -10.14 -7.14
N PRO A 366 0.97 -9.62 -8.01
CA PRO A 366 1.39 -8.65 -9.01
C PRO A 366 2.19 -7.52 -8.33
N VAL A 367 3.28 -7.09 -8.95
CA VAL A 367 4.08 -6.00 -8.37
C VAL A 367 3.26 -4.71 -8.27
N GLY A 368 3.47 -3.95 -7.21
CA GLY A 368 2.74 -2.70 -6.97
C GLY A 368 1.31 -2.87 -6.47
N SER A 369 0.96 -4.07 -5.97
CA SER A 369 -0.39 -4.34 -5.44
C SER A 369 -0.67 -3.68 -4.08
N LEU A 370 0.36 -3.38 -3.30
CA LEU A 370 0.27 -2.85 -1.94
C LEU A 370 0.93 -1.47 -1.84
N TYR A 371 0.77 -0.78 -0.71
CA TYR A 371 1.24 0.61 -0.60
C TYR A 371 2.77 0.72 -0.69
N PRO A 372 3.29 1.73 -1.40
CA PRO A 372 4.71 1.99 -1.48
C PRO A 372 5.23 2.70 -0.23
N ASN A 373 6.55 2.77 -0.10
CA ASN A 373 7.20 3.64 0.86
C ASN A 373 7.30 5.10 0.38
N ASP A 374 7.92 5.96 1.19
CA ASP A 374 8.08 7.40 0.91
C ASP A 374 8.97 7.73 -0.32
N TYR A 375 9.58 6.72 -0.93
CA TYR A 375 10.32 6.84 -2.17
C TYR A 375 9.51 6.39 -3.39
N GLN A 376 8.23 6.04 -3.23
CA GLN A 376 7.38 5.43 -4.25
C GLN A 376 7.95 4.08 -4.74
N LEU A 377 8.65 3.36 -3.86
CA LEU A 377 9.12 2.01 -4.09
C LEU A 377 8.12 1.04 -3.47
N TYR A 378 7.64 0.12 -4.29
CA TYR A 378 6.68 -0.90 -3.94
C TYR A 378 7.40 -2.20 -3.61
N ASP A 379 6.75 -3.03 -2.80
CA ASP A 379 7.21 -4.40 -2.50
C ASP A 379 8.64 -4.44 -1.93
N MET A 380 9.11 -3.35 -1.31
CA MET A 380 10.43 -3.31 -0.66
C MET A 380 10.50 -4.28 0.52
N LEU A 381 9.35 -4.69 1.08
CA LEU A 381 9.24 -5.72 2.08
C LEU A 381 8.14 -6.69 1.66
N GLY A 382 8.37 -7.99 1.86
CA GLY A 382 7.44 -9.03 1.39
C GLY A 382 7.64 -9.37 -0.09
N ASN A 383 6.57 -9.86 -0.72
CA ASN A 383 6.52 -10.40 -2.09
C ASN A 383 7.68 -11.36 -2.40
N VAL A 384 8.84 -10.92 -2.88
CA VAL A 384 10.01 -11.79 -3.02
C VAL A 384 11.28 -11.21 -2.39
N TRP A 385 12.18 -12.10 -1.98
CA TRP A 385 13.53 -11.71 -1.63
C TRP A 385 14.20 -11.15 -2.87
N GLU A 386 15.02 -10.12 -2.70
CA GLU A 386 15.69 -9.47 -3.82
C GLU A 386 17.20 -9.67 -3.76
N TRP A 387 17.77 -10.18 -4.85
CA TRP A 387 19.22 -10.27 -5.00
C TRP A 387 19.90 -8.90 -4.96
N THR A 388 21.03 -8.80 -4.25
CA THR A 388 21.90 -7.62 -4.23
C THR A 388 23.28 -7.96 -4.82
N MET A 389 24.09 -6.94 -5.12
CA MET A 389 25.45 -7.15 -5.64
C MET A 389 26.41 -7.75 -4.62
N ASP A 390 26.12 -7.60 -3.34
CA ASP A 390 27.03 -7.97 -2.26
C ASP A 390 27.22 -9.49 -2.18
N THR A 391 28.46 -9.90 -1.94
CA THR A 391 28.72 -11.19 -1.32
C THR A 391 28.37 -11.06 0.16
N TYR A 392 27.63 -12.02 0.70
CA TYR A 392 27.19 -11.96 2.08
C TYR A 392 28.34 -12.23 3.05
N SER A 393 28.41 -11.42 4.10
CA SER A 393 29.27 -11.66 5.25
C SER A 393 28.58 -11.21 6.53
N GLU A 394 28.61 -12.07 7.54
CA GLU A 394 28.07 -11.81 8.89
C GLU A 394 28.83 -10.68 9.59
N THR A 395 30.06 -10.38 9.17
CA THR A 395 30.91 -9.34 9.77
C THR A 395 31.05 -8.09 8.90
N ALA A 396 30.37 -8.03 7.74
CA ALA A 396 30.47 -6.94 6.79
C ALA A 396 30.27 -5.57 7.46
N TYR A 397 29.24 -5.43 8.29
CA TYR A 397 28.86 -4.17 8.95
C TYR A 397 29.94 -3.62 9.88
N LYS A 398 30.83 -4.47 10.41
CA LYS A 398 31.98 -4.04 11.24
C LYS A 398 33.10 -3.40 10.43
N THR A 399 33.09 -3.61 9.12
CA THR A 399 34.18 -3.23 8.19
C THR A 399 33.72 -2.34 7.05
N HIS A 400 32.42 -2.03 6.98
CA HIS A 400 31.86 -1.15 5.96
C HIS A 400 32.58 0.19 5.92
N GLN A 401 32.93 0.60 4.72
CA GLN A 401 33.32 1.98 4.47
C GLN A 401 32.09 2.88 4.61
N LYS A 402 32.31 4.14 4.96
CA LYS A 402 31.22 5.09 5.17
C LYS A 402 30.42 5.37 3.90
N ASN A 403 31.08 5.51 2.76
CA ASN A 403 30.42 5.95 1.51
C ASN A 403 30.28 4.77 0.55
N ASN A 404 29.05 4.52 0.08
CA ASN A 404 28.68 3.46 -0.86
C ASN A 404 29.34 2.10 -0.57
N PRO A 405 29.21 1.55 0.66
CA PRO A 405 29.82 0.28 0.98
C PRO A 405 29.23 -0.84 0.12
N ILE A 406 30.12 -1.75 -0.25
CA ILE A 406 29.81 -3.01 -0.89
C ILE A 406 30.79 -4.06 -0.35
N HIS A 407 30.29 -5.24 0.00
CA HIS A 407 31.13 -6.38 0.30
C HIS A 407 31.27 -7.27 -0.93
N THR A 408 32.50 -7.45 -1.40
CA THR A 408 32.81 -8.32 -2.54
C THR A 408 33.77 -9.41 -2.11
N GLY A 409 33.58 -10.62 -2.61
CA GLY A 409 34.44 -11.76 -2.31
C GLY A 409 33.79 -13.07 -2.74
N GLU A 410 34.37 -14.17 -2.31
CA GLU A 410 33.80 -15.51 -2.51
C GLU A 410 32.70 -15.79 -1.47
N GLY A 411 31.66 -16.50 -1.89
CA GLY A 411 30.60 -16.95 -0.99
C GLY A 411 29.20 -16.76 -1.55
N ASN A 412 28.21 -16.91 -0.67
CA ASN A 412 26.82 -16.68 -1.01
C ASN A 412 26.57 -15.20 -1.32
N LYS A 413 25.56 -14.93 -2.14
CA LYS A 413 25.13 -13.56 -2.43
C LYS A 413 24.10 -13.11 -1.40
N ALA A 414 24.15 -11.84 -1.04
CA ALA A 414 23.19 -11.25 -0.13
C ALA A 414 21.84 -11.05 -0.85
N ARG A 415 20.77 -11.08 -0.06
CA ARG A 415 19.40 -10.82 -0.48
C ARG A 415 18.62 -10.13 0.64
N ARG A 416 17.60 -9.36 0.27
CA ARG A 416 16.88 -8.46 1.18
C ARG A 416 15.36 -8.55 0.98
N GLY A 417 14.57 -8.00 1.91
CA GLY A 417 13.12 -7.81 1.75
C GLY A 417 12.21 -8.82 2.45
N GLY A 418 12.63 -10.07 2.58
CA GLY A 418 11.68 -11.13 2.95
C GLY A 418 10.87 -11.60 1.73
N SER A 419 9.72 -12.24 1.93
CA SER A 419 8.87 -12.72 0.83
C SER A 419 7.44 -12.99 1.34
N TRP A 420 6.53 -13.35 0.44
CA TRP A 420 5.18 -13.89 0.72
C TRP A 420 5.18 -15.11 1.66
N TYR A 421 6.36 -15.69 1.95
CA TYR A 421 6.53 -16.87 2.79
C TYR A 421 7.24 -16.59 4.12
N SER A 422 7.53 -15.32 4.42
CA SER A 422 8.28 -14.90 5.60
C SER A 422 7.38 -14.61 6.80
N ALA A 423 7.86 -14.97 7.99
CA ALA A 423 7.24 -14.67 9.28
C ALA A 423 7.50 -13.22 9.73
N PRO A 424 6.74 -12.69 10.72
CA PRO A 424 6.83 -11.32 11.22
C PRO A 424 8.24 -10.76 11.39
N GLY A 425 9.07 -11.40 12.22
CA GLY A 425 10.43 -10.93 12.51
C GLY A 425 11.39 -10.92 11.30
N SER A 426 10.99 -11.47 10.15
CA SER A 426 11.77 -11.46 8.90
C SER A 426 11.34 -10.38 7.90
N ILE A 427 10.28 -9.63 8.18
CA ILE A 427 9.79 -8.54 7.31
C ILE A 427 10.23 -7.21 7.90
N ARG A 428 11.50 -6.83 7.68
CA ARG A 428 12.12 -5.60 8.21
C ARG A 428 13.17 -5.06 7.24
N CYS A 429 13.39 -3.75 7.20
CA CYS A 429 14.39 -3.17 6.29
C CYS A 429 15.81 -3.60 6.63
N SER A 430 16.12 -3.87 7.90
CA SER A 430 17.45 -4.34 8.31
C SER A 430 17.65 -5.85 8.12
N ASN A 431 16.60 -6.66 7.87
CA ASN A 431 16.73 -8.13 7.81
C ASN A 431 17.53 -8.62 6.61
N ARG A 432 18.64 -9.31 6.87
CA ARG A 432 19.59 -9.78 5.87
C ARG A 432 19.40 -11.27 5.63
N GLY A 433 19.50 -11.68 4.37
CA GLY A 433 19.52 -13.08 4.00
C GLY A 433 20.65 -13.36 3.03
N ASN A 434 20.98 -14.64 2.86
CA ASN A 434 21.91 -15.07 1.83
C ASN A 434 21.45 -16.33 1.13
N ARG A 435 21.96 -16.50 -0.08
CA ARG A 435 21.82 -17.76 -0.83
C ARG A 435 22.95 -17.90 -1.85
N SER A 436 23.28 -19.15 -2.19
CA SER A 436 24.29 -19.43 -3.22
C SER A 436 23.88 -18.84 -4.57
N ALA A 437 24.85 -18.30 -5.31
CA ALA A 437 24.62 -17.54 -6.55
C ALA A 437 23.90 -18.36 -7.63
N ASP A 438 24.12 -19.68 -7.67
CA ASP A 438 23.55 -20.63 -8.62
C ASP A 438 22.13 -21.09 -8.26
N ARG A 439 21.63 -20.77 -7.06
CA ARG A 439 20.36 -21.28 -6.56
C ARG A 439 19.18 -20.48 -7.10
N GLN A 440 18.29 -21.19 -7.77
CA GLN A 440 16.95 -20.71 -8.12
C GLN A 440 15.96 -21.06 -7.01
N ASN A 441 15.15 -20.08 -6.58
CA ASN A 441 14.18 -20.25 -5.50
C ASN A 441 12.86 -19.53 -5.85
N LYS A 442 11.74 -20.11 -5.47
CA LYS A 442 10.37 -19.60 -5.64
C LYS A 442 10.09 -18.28 -4.89
N GLU A 443 10.97 -17.94 -3.94
CA GLU A 443 10.86 -16.75 -3.09
C GLU A 443 11.91 -15.69 -3.42
N ILE A 444 12.74 -15.87 -4.47
CA ILE A 444 13.82 -14.92 -4.78
C ILE A 444 13.67 -14.39 -6.22
N GLY A 445 13.51 -13.08 -6.33
CA GLY A 445 13.60 -12.29 -7.55
C GLY A 445 14.67 -11.20 -7.41
N PHE A 446 14.44 -10.05 -8.03
CA PHE A 446 15.36 -8.91 -7.98
C PHE A 446 14.70 -7.63 -8.51
N ARG A 447 15.29 -6.48 -8.15
CA ARG A 447 15.05 -5.19 -8.81
C ARG A 447 16.35 -4.59 -9.31
N LEU A 448 16.25 -3.55 -10.14
CA LEU A 448 17.41 -2.90 -10.75
C LEU A 448 17.61 -1.47 -10.26
N ILE A 449 18.87 -1.07 -10.26
CA ILE A 449 19.29 0.33 -10.24
C ILE A 449 19.78 0.70 -11.64
N ARG A 450 19.51 1.95 -12.04
CA ARG A 450 20.14 2.62 -13.18
C ARG A 450 21.10 3.70 -12.67
N VAL A 451 22.34 3.66 -13.14
CA VAL A 451 23.35 4.69 -12.90
C VAL A 451 23.64 5.45 -14.20
N GLU A 452 23.77 6.77 -14.09
CA GLU A 452 24.21 7.59 -15.21
C GLU A 452 25.69 7.31 -15.53
N LYS A 453 26.09 7.57 -16.77
CA LYS A 453 27.45 7.27 -17.25
C LYS A 453 28.49 8.26 -16.74
#